data_AF-A0A4P9YYQ0-F1
#
_entry.id   AF-A0A4P9YYQ0-F1
#
_cell.length_a   1.000
_cell.length_b   1.000
_cell.length_c   1.000
_cell.angle_alpha   90.00
_cell.angle_beta   90.00
_cell.angle_gamma   90.00
#
_symmetry.space_group_name_H-M   'P 1'
#
loop_
_entity.id
_entity.type
_entity.pdbx_description
1 polymer ?
#
loop_
_entity_poly.entity_id
_entity_poly.type
_entity_poly.pdbx_seq_one_letter_code
_entity_poly.pdbx_strand_id
1 'polypeptide(L)'
;MRPGSYLINASRGTVVDIPALAEALRSGHLGGAAVDVYPSEPFKNGPGFATELIGCPNTILTPHIGRCQSPAMQQHVNIDLCRDPYTTTAGTGADAIVEWRCRSCQHPLDRAMLEEQLIQLVERRVRAYQLQDVRCRRCRWIKENHMAPTCTHCAGAFELAGQLTRETLVQQLRIFGRLAHLQQLPRLADAVGWYGASVGM
;
A
#
# COMPACT_ATOMS: atom_id res chain seq x y z
N MET A 1 22.25 -4.89 29.37
CA MET A 1 20.80 -5.15 29.47
C MET A 1 20.55 -5.90 30.78
N ARG A 2 19.32 -6.34 31.10
CA ARG A 2 19.17 -7.24 32.25
C ARG A 2 19.79 -8.61 31.91
N PRO A 3 20.51 -9.28 32.81
CA PRO A 3 21.00 -10.64 32.57
C PRO A 3 19.85 -11.58 32.16
N GLY A 4 20.06 -12.39 31.13
CA GLY A 4 19.05 -13.31 30.58
C GLY A 4 18.00 -12.67 29.67
N SER A 5 18.16 -11.40 29.31
CA SER A 5 17.25 -10.73 28.37
C SER A 5 17.47 -11.16 26.92
N TYR A 6 16.45 -10.95 26.09
CA TYR A 6 16.48 -11.23 24.65
C TYR A 6 16.46 -9.94 23.84
N LEU A 7 17.19 -9.91 22.72
CA LEU A 7 17.19 -8.80 21.78
C LEU A 7 16.57 -9.21 20.45
N ILE A 8 15.67 -8.39 19.91
CA ILE A 8 15.10 -8.58 18.58
C ILE A 8 15.34 -7.31 17.76
N ASN A 9 16.08 -7.42 16.64
CA ASN A 9 16.28 -6.32 15.70
C ASN A 9 15.64 -6.63 14.34
N ALA A 10 14.46 -6.05 14.12
CA ALA A 10 13.74 -6.04 12.84
C ALA A 10 13.61 -4.62 12.27
N SER A 11 14.55 -3.73 12.62
CA SER A 11 14.47 -2.30 12.30
C SER A 11 15.49 -1.89 11.23
N ARG A 12 16.69 -1.49 11.64
CA ARG A 12 17.82 -1.15 10.75
C ARG A 12 19.09 -1.84 11.23
N GLY A 13 19.93 -2.27 10.29
CA GLY A 13 21.17 -2.98 10.60
C GLY A 13 22.18 -2.17 11.41
N THR A 14 22.15 -0.84 11.30
CA THR A 14 23.10 0.08 11.97
C THR A 14 22.70 0.45 13.40
N VAL A 15 21.54 0.02 13.88
CA VAL A 15 21.02 0.41 15.22
C VAL A 15 21.70 -0.40 16.33
N VAL A 16 22.18 -1.60 16.00
CA VAL A 16 22.80 -2.52 16.96
C VAL A 16 24.28 -2.64 16.66
N ASP A 17 25.11 -2.47 17.68
CA ASP A 17 26.54 -2.81 17.64
C ASP A 17 26.68 -4.34 17.62
N ILE A 18 27.03 -4.86 16.45
CA ILE A 18 27.12 -6.30 16.19
C ILE A 18 28.24 -6.97 17.01
N PRO A 19 29.47 -6.43 17.08
CA PRO A 19 30.50 -6.94 17.99
C PRO A 19 30.05 -7.00 19.45
N ALA A 20 29.44 -5.94 19.97
CA ALA A 20 28.99 -5.90 21.36
C ALA A 20 27.86 -6.90 21.63
N LEU A 21 26.96 -7.10 20.66
CA LEU A 21 25.92 -8.11 20.74
C LEU A 21 26.50 -9.53 20.76
N ALA A 22 27.47 -9.82 19.88
CA ALA A 22 28.10 -11.13 19.80
C ALA A 22 28.80 -11.48 21.12
N GLU A 23 29.45 -10.51 21.75
CA GLU A 23 30.09 -10.70 23.06
C GLU A 23 29.09 -10.92 24.20
N ALA A 24 27.99 -10.16 24.20
CA ALA A 24 26.92 -10.34 25.19
C ALA A 24 26.22 -11.70 25.08
N LEU A 25 26.18 -12.28 23.88
CA LEU A 25 25.65 -13.64 23.64
C LEU A 25 26.65 -14.71 24.07
N ARG A 26 27.93 -14.58 23.69
CA ARG A 26 28.99 -15.54 24.08
C ARG A 26 29.23 -15.58 25.58
N SER A 27 29.17 -14.43 26.25
CA SER A 27 29.29 -14.33 27.71
C SER A 27 28.06 -14.83 28.47
N GLY A 28 26.94 -15.14 27.78
CA GLY A 28 25.69 -15.57 28.40
C GLY A 28 24.93 -14.45 29.13
N HIS A 29 25.35 -13.19 28.98
CA HIS A 29 24.60 -12.05 29.52
C HIS A 29 23.22 -11.91 28.87
N LEU A 30 23.14 -12.18 27.56
CA LEU A 30 21.89 -12.28 26.83
C LEU A 30 21.44 -13.74 26.73
N GLY A 31 20.14 -13.97 26.94
CA GLY A 31 19.52 -15.28 26.78
C GLY A 31 19.37 -15.68 25.31
N GLY A 32 19.41 -14.72 24.39
CA GLY A 32 19.40 -14.93 22.95
C GLY A 32 19.15 -13.66 22.14
N ALA A 33 19.26 -13.78 20.82
CA ALA A 33 18.99 -12.67 19.91
C ALA A 33 18.33 -13.15 18.61
N ALA A 34 17.48 -12.30 18.03
CA ALA A 34 16.94 -12.46 16.68
C ALA A 34 17.26 -11.23 15.85
N VAL A 35 17.88 -11.39 14.68
CA VAL A 35 18.32 -10.29 13.83
C VAL A 35 17.86 -10.53 12.39
N ASP A 36 17.14 -9.56 11.84
CA ASP A 36 16.66 -9.57 10.45
C ASP A 36 17.49 -8.65 9.54
N VAL A 37 18.09 -7.63 10.11
CA VAL A 37 18.75 -6.53 9.40
C VAL A 37 20.21 -6.42 9.79
N TYR A 38 21.09 -6.19 8.81
CA TYR A 38 22.54 -6.17 9.02
C TYR A 38 23.18 -4.90 8.46
N PRO A 39 24.32 -4.43 9.00
CA PRO A 39 25.03 -3.29 8.44
C PRO A 39 25.47 -3.49 6.98
N SER A 40 25.83 -4.73 6.63
CA SER A 40 26.23 -5.13 5.28
C SER A 40 25.42 -6.36 4.85
N GLU A 41 24.46 -6.15 3.95
CA GLU A 41 23.56 -7.20 3.44
C GLU A 41 24.02 -7.71 2.06
N PRO A 42 23.94 -9.02 1.79
CA PRO A 42 24.27 -9.57 0.48
C PRO A 42 23.19 -9.21 -0.55
N PHE A 43 23.61 -8.66 -1.70
CA PHE A 43 22.68 -8.26 -2.77
C PHE A 43 22.10 -9.43 -3.58
N LYS A 44 22.71 -10.62 -3.50
CA LYS A 44 22.31 -11.83 -4.25
C LYS A 44 22.56 -13.08 -3.42
N ASN A 45 21.83 -14.15 -3.75
CA ASN A 45 22.08 -15.49 -3.20
C ASN A 45 23.48 -15.96 -3.63
N GLY A 46 24.31 -16.31 -2.66
CA GLY A 46 25.66 -16.81 -2.91
C GLY A 46 26.52 -16.80 -1.64
N PRO A 47 27.73 -17.40 -1.68
CA PRO A 47 28.69 -17.27 -0.60
C PRO A 47 29.12 -15.81 -0.49
N GLY A 48 28.93 -15.19 0.68
CA GLY A 48 29.23 -13.76 0.86
C GLY A 48 28.61 -13.10 2.08
N PHE A 49 27.72 -13.77 2.81
CA PHE A 49 27.23 -13.27 4.09
C PHE A 49 28.15 -13.70 5.23
N ALA A 50 28.83 -12.73 5.83
CA ALA A 50 29.67 -12.93 7.01
C ALA A 50 29.24 -11.92 8.08
N THR A 51 28.91 -12.41 9.27
CA THR A 51 28.62 -11.60 10.46
C THR A 51 29.15 -12.33 11.69
N GLU A 52 29.61 -11.58 12.68
CA GLU A 52 30.14 -12.10 13.95
C GLU A 52 29.09 -12.84 14.79
N LEU A 53 27.81 -12.71 14.42
CA LEU A 53 26.70 -13.43 15.03
C LEU A 53 26.59 -14.87 14.53
N ILE A 54 27.28 -15.25 13.44
CA ILE A 54 27.31 -16.64 12.97
C ILE A 54 28.02 -17.49 14.02
N GLY A 55 27.32 -18.51 14.52
CA GLY A 55 27.84 -19.42 15.55
C GLY A 55 27.65 -18.92 16.99
N CYS A 56 27.02 -17.76 17.21
CA CYS A 56 26.65 -17.34 18.56
C CYS A 56 25.52 -18.22 19.13
N PRO A 57 25.53 -18.50 20.44
CA PRO A 57 24.50 -19.32 21.07
C PRO A 57 23.14 -18.60 21.05
N ASN A 58 22.05 -19.37 20.98
CA ASN A 58 20.66 -18.87 21.05
C ASN A 58 20.37 -17.68 20.09
N THR A 59 20.96 -17.72 18.90
CA THR A 59 20.87 -16.64 17.91
C THR A 59 20.11 -17.09 16.67
N ILE A 60 19.08 -16.33 16.27
CA ILE A 60 18.32 -16.51 15.04
C ILE A 60 18.70 -15.40 14.06
N LEU A 61 19.18 -15.79 12.89
CA LEU A 61 19.57 -14.88 11.81
C LEU A 61 18.63 -15.12 10.64
N THR A 62 17.79 -14.14 10.32
CA THR A 62 16.97 -14.18 9.10
C THR A 62 17.59 -13.29 8.03
N PRO A 63 17.50 -13.64 6.73
CA PRO A 63 17.71 -12.65 5.67
C PRO A 63 16.63 -11.58 5.81
N HIS A 64 16.90 -10.31 5.45
CA HIS A 64 16.00 -9.14 5.63
C HIS A 64 14.59 -9.35 5.04
N ILE A 65 13.77 -10.14 5.73
CA ILE A 65 12.48 -10.64 5.29
C ILE A 65 11.36 -9.80 5.89
N GLY A 66 11.62 -8.87 6.80
CA GLY A 66 10.59 -7.94 7.29
C GLY A 66 9.89 -7.15 6.18
N ARG A 67 10.49 -7.05 4.99
CA ARG A 67 9.88 -6.45 3.79
C ARG A 67 9.29 -7.47 2.79
N CYS A 68 9.51 -8.75 3.01
CA CYS A 68 9.16 -9.84 2.11
C CYS A 68 8.28 -10.86 2.84
N GLN A 69 7.03 -10.53 3.16
CA GLN A 69 6.13 -11.52 3.78
C GLN A 69 4.75 -11.54 3.14
N SER A 70 4.50 -12.62 2.39
CA SER A 70 3.20 -13.10 1.91
C SER A 70 2.47 -12.29 0.81
N PRO A 71 1.60 -12.95 0.01
CA PRO A 71 0.68 -12.27 -0.92
C PRO A 71 -0.17 -11.17 -0.26
N ALA A 72 -0.38 -11.23 1.06
CA ALA A 72 -1.16 -10.25 1.79
C ALA A 72 -0.44 -8.89 1.97
N MET A 73 0.90 -8.84 2.14
CA MET A 73 1.61 -7.54 2.19
C MET A 73 1.94 -6.97 0.81
N GLN A 74 1.83 -7.74 -0.29
CA GLN A 74 1.84 -7.18 -1.65
C GLN A 74 0.72 -6.14 -1.86
N GLN A 75 -0.36 -6.22 -1.07
CA GLN A 75 -1.46 -5.25 -1.08
C GLN A 75 -1.05 -3.84 -0.60
N HIS A 76 0.10 -3.69 0.05
CA HIS A 76 0.58 -2.43 0.63
C HIS A 76 1.83 -1.86 -0.04
N VAL A 77 2.11 -2.25 -1.29
CA VAL A 77 3.12 -1.56 -2.12
C VAL A 77 2.41 -0.49 -2.94
N ASN A 78 2.76 0.78 -2.72
CA ASN A 78 2.30 1.85 -3.61
C ASN A 78 2.95 1.65 -4.99
N ILE A 79 2.13 1.36 -5.99
CA ILE A 79 2.55 1.16 -7.37
C ILE A 79 1.99 2.33 -8.19
N ASP A 80 2.84 3.00 -8.94
CA ASP A 80 2.41 3.98 -9.93
C ASP A 80 2.05 3.26 -11.23
N LEU A 81 0.76 3.07 -11.51
CA LEU A 81 0.28 2.37 -12.70
C LEU A 81 0.66 3.06 -14.02
N CYS A 82 1.03 4.35 -13.99
CA CYS A 82 1.48 5.08 -15.17
C CYS A 82 3.00 4.99 -15.37
N ARG A 83 3.78 4.86 -14.28
CA ARG A 83 5.24 5.01 -14.30
C ARG A 83 6.02 3.73 -13.97
N ASP A 84 5.43 2.77 -13.27
CA ASP A 84 6.09 1.56 -12.79
C ASP A 84 5.85 0.27 -13.65
N PRO A 85 5.86 0.28 -15.01
CA PRO A 85 5.94 -0.97 -15.76
C PRO A 85 7.39 -1.50 -15.72
N TYR A 86 7.65 -2.54 -14.92
CA TYR A 86 9.00 -3.15 -14.79
C TYR A 86 9.34 -4.15 -15.90
N THR A 87 8.38 -4.55 -16.72
CA THR A 87 8.61 -5.33 -17.95
C THR A 87 7.43 -5.19 -18.90
N THR A 88 7.67 -4.71 -20.11
CA THR A 88 6.81 -5.04 -21.27
C THR A 88 7.22 -6.42 -21.75
N THR A 89 6.39 -7.43 -21.53
CA THR A 89 6.62 -8.73 -22.14
C THR A 89 6.27 -8.67 -23.62
N ALA A 90 7.29 -8.89 -24.45
CA ALA A 90 7.29 -9.17 -25.89
C ALA A 90 5.95 -8.99 -26.63
N GLY A 91 5.76 -7.80 -27.18
CA GLY A 91 4.78 -7.50 -28.22
C GLY A 91 5.20 -6.21 -28.93
N THR A 92 5.47 -6.27 -30.24
CA THR A 92 5.71 -5.07 -31.05
C THR A 92 4.36 -4.44 -31.39
N GLY A 93 3.92 -3.43 -30.65
CA GLY A 93 2.73 -2.64 -30.99
C GLY A 93 1.75 -2.42 -29.83
N ALA A 94 0.50 -2.07 -30.19
CA ALA A 94 -0.58 -1.69 -29.28
C ALA A 94 -1.12 -2.83 -28.38
N ASP A 95 -0.68 -4.07 -28.61
CA ASP A 95 -1.10 -5.27 -27.86
C ASP A 95 -0.08 -5.71 -26.80
N ALA A 96 0.89 -4.86 -26.46
CA ALA A 96 1.88 -5.17 -25.43
C ALA A 96 1.22 -5.31 -24.05
N ILE A 97 1.20 -6.53 -23.53
CA ILE A 97 0.72 -6.81 -22.17
C ILE A 97 1.78 -6.32 -21.18
N VAL A 98 1.37 -5.42 -20.29
CA VAL A 98 2.22 -4.89 -19.22
C VAL A 98 2.22 -5.87 -18.05
N GLU A 99 3.41 -6.34 -17.66
CA GLU A 99 3.59 -7.21 -16.50
C GLU A 99 4.24 -6.41 -15.36
N TRP A 100 3.44 -6.13 -14.32
CA TRP A 100 3.95 -5.45 -13.13
C TRP A 100 4.71 -6.43 -12.24
N ARG A 101 5.89 -6.01 -11.78
CA ARG A 101 6.74 -6.80 -10.89
C ARG A 101 7.04 -6.03 -9.61
N CYS A 102 7.21 -6.76 -8.51
CA CYS A 102 7.63 -6.16 -7.26
C CYS A 102 9.05 -5.58 -7.38
N ARG A 103 9.25 -4.32 -7.00
CA ARG A 103 10.56 -3.63 -7.05
C ARG A 103 11.67 -4.35 -6.28
N SER A 104 11.33 -5.06 -5.20
CA SER A 104 12.31 -5.71 -4.32
C SER A 104 12.65 -7.15 -4.72
N CYS A 105 11.65 -7.95 -5.09
CA CYS A 105 11.84 -9.39 -5.34
C CYS A 105 11.62 -9.82 -6.81
N GLN A 106 11.21 -8.89 -7.69
CA GLN A 106 10.90 -9.14 -9.11
C GLN A 106 9.80 -10.19 -9.39
N HIS A 107 9.10 -10.62 -8.33
CA HIS A 107 7.95 -11.50 -8.46
C HIS A 107 6.83 -10.77 -9.23
N PRO A 108 6.21 -11.41 -10.23
CA PRO A 108 5.09 -10.83 -10.96
C PRO A 108 3.91 -10.61 -10.01
N LEU A 109 3.28 -9.45 -10.12
CA LEU A 109 2.08 -9.13 -9.36
C LEU A 109 0.87 -9.73 -10.06
N ASP A 110 -0.06 -10.28 -9.27
CA ASP A 110 -1.29 -10.83 -9.81
C ASP A 110 -2.18 -9.71 -10.36
N ARG A 111 -2.36 -9.72 -11.69
CA ARG A 111 -3.18 -8.76 -12.42
C ARG A 111 -4.64 -8.79 -11.99
N ALA A 112 -5.21 -9.96 -11.70
CA ALA A 112 -6.59 -10.07 -11.26
C ALA A 112 -6.78 -9.44 -9.87
N MET A 113 -5.80 -9.63 -8.99
CA MET A 113 -5.79 -8.99 -7.68
C MET A 113 -5.64 -7.46 -7.80
N LEU A 114 -4.76 -6.97 -8.67
CA LEU A 114 -4.61 -5.53 -8.92
C LEU A 114 -5.89 -4.91 -9.47
N GLU A 115 -6.55 -5.58 -10.43
CA GLU A 115 -7.82 -5.13 -10.99
C GLU A 115 -8.92 -5.06 -9.92
N GLU A 116 -9.03 -6.08 -9.07
CA GLU A 116 -9.97 -6.10 -7.94
C GLU A 116 -9.73 -4.93 -6.96
N GLN A 117 -8.46 -4.66 -6.63
CA GLN A 117 -8.13 -3.53 -5.75
C GLN A 117 -8.50 -2.17 -6.36
N LEU A 118 -8.37 -2.02 -7.69
CA LEU A 118 -8.78 -0.80 -8.39
C LEU A 118 -10.29 -0.64 -8.41
N ILE A 119 -11.03 -1.73 -8.61
CA ILE A 119 -12.50 -1.72 -8.51
C ILE A 119 -12.89 -1.25 -7.11
N GLN A 120 -12.34 -1.86 -6.06
CA GLN A 120 -12.62 -1.45 -4.67
C GLN A 120 -12.23 0.01 -4.39
N LEU A 121 -11.22 0.56 -5.06
CA LEU A 121 -10.87 1.98 -4.96
C LEU A 121 -11.94 2.88 -5.60
N VAL A 122 -12.44 2.50 -6.78
CA VAL A 122 -13.56 3.18 -7.44
C VAL A 122 -14.81 3.15 -6.55
N GLU A 123 -15.17 1.98 -6.03
CA GLU A 123 -16.35 1.84 -5.16
C GLU A 123 -16.25 2.67 -3.89
N ARG A 124 -15.09 2.66 -3.22
CA ARG A 124 -14.83 3.49 -2.05
C ARG A 124 -14.99 4.97 -2.37
N ARG A 125 -14.57 5.41 -3.57
CA ARG A 125 -14.66 6.81 -3.96
C ARG A 125 -16.09 7.23 -4.28
N VAL A 126 -16.85 6.39 -4.98
CA VAL A 126 -18.28 6.63 -5.25
C VAL A 126 -19.07 6.65 -3.94
N ARG A 127 -18.82 5.69 -3.04
CA ARG A 127 -19.45 5.65 -1.72
C ARG A 127 -19.15 6.90 -0.90
N ALA A 128 -17.89 7.37 -0.92
CA ALA A 128 -17.51 8.60 -0.25
C ALA A 128 -18.25 9.83 -0.80
N TYR A 129 -18.55 9.88 -2.09
CA TYR A 129 -19.36 10.96 -2.69
C TYR A 129 -20.83 10.89 -2.27
N GLN A 130 -21.40 9.68 -2.18
CA GLN A 130 -22.80 9.47 -1.81
C GLN A 130 -23.07 9.72 -0.33
N LEU A 131 -22.12 9.36 0.54
CA LEU A 131 -22.26 9.46 2.00
C LEU A 131 -21.62 10.72 2.59
N GLN A 132 -21.22 11.69 1.76
CA GLN A 132 -20.59 12.91 2.27
C GLN A 132 -21.58 13.79 3.04
N ASP A 133 -21.06 14.47 4.05
CA ASP A 133 -21.86 15.41 4.82
C ASP A 133 -22.29 16.60 3.97
N VAL A 134 -23.44 17.16 4.32
CA VAL A 134 -23.91 18.44 3.81
C VAL A 134 -23.93 19.46 4.94
N ARG A 135 -23.51 20.68 4.65
CA ARG A 135 -23.43 21.77 5.62
C ARG A 135 -24.28 22.95 5.18
N CYS A 136 -24.73 23.75 6.12
CA CYS A 136 -25.42 24.98 5.80
C CYS A 136 -24.44 26.01 5.21
N ARG A 137 -24.79 26.61 4.07
CA ARG A 137 -23.99 27.67 3.43
C ARG A 137 -23.80 28.91 4.30
N ARG A 138 -24.73 29.19 5.22
CA ARG A 138 -24.72 30.41 6.06
C ARG A 138 -24.03 30.22 7.40
N CYS A 139 -24.44 29.23 8.20
CA CYS A 139 -23.88 29.00 9.54
C CYS A 139 -22.82 27.88 9.59
N ARG A 140 -22.58 27.17 8.49
CA ARG A 140 -21.67 26.01 8.38
C ARG A 140 -22.02 24.81 9.28
N TRP A 141 -23.21 24.80 9.88
CA TRP A 141 -23.72 23.66 10.66
C TRP A 141 -23.88 22.42 9.78
N ILE A 142 -23.42 21.26 10.27
CA ILE A 142 -23.58 19.96 9.59
C ILE A 142 -25.02 19.47 9.74
N LYS A 143 -25.62 19.01 8.66
CA LYS A 143 -27.02 18.58 8.67
C LYS A 143 -27.19 17.27 9.46
N GLU A 144 -27.93 17.33 10.55
CA GLU A 144 -28.18 16.17 11.43
C GLU A 144 -29.38 15.32 11.01
N ASN A 145 -30.37 15.92 10.35
CA ASN A 145 -31.61 15.24 9.98
C ASN A 145 -31.75 15.09 8.47
N HIS A 146 -32.29 13.96 8.01
CA HIS A 146 -32.41 13.69 6.58
C HIS A 146 -33.56 14.48 5.90
N MET A 147 -34.61 14.81 6.65
CA MET A 147 -35.85 15.36 6.09
C MET A 147 -35.88 16.89 5.95
N ALA A 148 -35.07 17.65 6.71
CA ALA A 148 -35.16 19.10 6.67
C ALA A 148 -34.63 19.64 5.33
N PRO A 149 -35.43 20.39 4.54
CA PRO A 149 -34.98 20.94 3.27
C PRO A 149 -34.00 22.12 3.47
N THR A 150 -34.08 22.81 4.61
CA THR A 150 -33.26 23.98 4.96
C THR A 150 -32.70 23.85 6.38
N CYS A 151 -31.69 24.67 6.70
CA CYS A 151 -31.07 24.67 8.02
C CYS A 151 -32.06 25.10 9.10
N THR A 152 -32.23 24.25 10.12
CA THR A 152 -33.09 24.50 11.28
C THR A 152 -32.65 25.69 12.14
N HIS A 153 -31.38 26.09 12.06
CA HIS A 153 -30.84 27.21 12.84
C HIS A 153 -30.94 28.57 12.13
N CYS A 154 -30.82 28.63 10.80
CA CYS A 154 -30.69 29.91 10.09
C CYS A 154 -31.45 30.00 8.76
N ALA A 155 -32.28 29.00 8.45
CA ALA A 155 -33.04 28.85 7.20
C ALA A 155 -32.18 28.89 5.92
N GLY A 156 -30.86 28.76 6.03
CA GLY A 156 -29.95 28.72 4.88
C GLY A 156 -30.04 27.40 4.11
N ALA A 157 -29.73 27.47 2.81
CA ALA A 157 -29.59 26.29 1.95
C ALA A 157 -28.37 25.44 2.35
N PHE A 158 -28.44 24.14 2.04
CA PHE A 158 -27.34 23.21 2.24
C PHE A 158 -26.44 23.11 0.99
N GLU A 159 -25.15 22.87 1.22
CA GLU A 159 -24.14 22.58 0.22
C GLU A 159 -23.32 21.36 0.67
N LEU A 160 -22.58 20.73 -0.25
CA LEU A 160 -21.65 19.65 0.10
C LEU A 160 -20.57 20.18 1.05
N ALA A 161 -20.33 19.47 2.15
CA ALA A 161 -19.30 19.85 3.12
C ALA A 161 -17.89 19.40 2.69
N GLY A 162 -17.82 18.31 1.92
CA GLY A 162 -16.58 17.69 1.46
C GLY A 162 -15.96 18.38 0.23
N GLN A 163 -14.69 18.05 -0.03
CA GLN A 163 -13.98 18.47 -1.24
C GLN A 163 -14.37 17.64 -2.49
N LEU A 164 -15.17 16.60 -2.33
CA LEU A 164 -15.52 15.67 -3.40
C LEU A 164 -16.77 16.17 -4.14
N THR A 165 -16.55 17.02 -5.14
CA THR A 165 -17.62 17.47 -6.03
C THR A 165 -17.89 16.43 -7.12
N ARG A 166 -19.05 16.55 -7.78
CA ARG A 166 -19.40 15.71 -8.92
C ARG A 166 -18.34 15.77 -10.02
N GLU A 167 -17.83 16.96 -10.31
CA GLU A 167 -16.82 17.17 -11.36
C GLU A 167 -15.53 16.42 -11.04
N THR A 168 -15.07 16.50 -9.78
CA THR A 168 -13.86 15.78 -9.33
C THR A 168 -14.03 14.26 -9.39
N LEU A 169 -15.22 13.75 -9.03
CA LEU A 169 -15.52 12.32 -9.13
C LEU A 169 -15.52 11.86 -10.59
N VAL A 170 -16.20 12.58 -11.49
CA VAL A 170 -16.22 12.26 -12.92
C VAL A 170 -14.81 12.31 -13.51
N GLN A 171 -13.99 13.29 -13.13
CA GLN A 171 -12.60 13.35 -13.56
C GLN A 171 -11.80 12.13 -13.11
N GLN A 172 -11.99 11.67 -11.88
CA GLN A 172 -11.35 10.47 -11.35
C GLN A 172 -11.81 9.20 -12.08
N LEU A 173 -13.11 9.05 -12.32
CA LEU A 173 -13.65 7.93 -13.10
C LEU A 173 -13.08 7.89 -14.52
N ARG A 174 -12.92 9.05 -15.18
CA ARG A 174 -12.26 9.13 -16.51
C ARG A 174 -10.79 8.72 -16.47
N ILE A 175 -10.08 8.94 -15.35
CA ILE A 175 -8.70 8.46 -15.18
C ILE A 175 -8.70 6.94 -15.06
N PHE A 176 -9.57 6.37 -14.22
CA PHE A 176 -9.70 4.92 -14.11
C PHE A 176 -10.12 4.26 -15.43
N GLY A 177 -11.04 4.86 -16.19
CA GLY A 177 -11.43 4.37 -17.51
C GLY A 177 -10.27 4.38 -18.51
N ARG A 178 -9.49 5.46 -18.56
CA ARG A 178 -8.28 5.52 -19.41
C ARG A 178 -7.25 4.47 -19.00
N LEU A 179 -7.01 4.31 -17.70
CA LEU A 179 -6.12 3.26 -17.18
C LEU A 179 -6.60 1.87 -17.56
N ALA A 180 -7.91 1.61 -17.44
CA ALA A 180 -8.49 0.33 -17.79
C ALA A 180 -8.27 -0.02 -19.27
N HIS A 181 -8.43 0.95 -20.18
CA HIS A 181 -8.15 0.72 -21.61
C HIS A 181 -6.66 0.56 -21.91
N LEU A 182 -5.79 1.40 -21.34
CA LEU A 182 -4.35 1.34 -21.58
C LEU A 182 -3.71 0.04 -21.08
N GLN A 183 -4.21 -0.48 -19.97
CA GLN A 183 -3.68 -1.68 -19.31
C GLN A 183 -4.54 -2.93 -19.58
N GLN A 184 -5.52 -2.81 -20.48
CA GLN A 184 -6.46 -3.87 -20.86
C GLN A 184 -7.18 -4.54 -19.65
N LEU A 185 -7.67 -3.77 -18.67
CA LEU A 185 -8.39 -4.27 -17.48
C LEU A 185 -9.92 -4.26 -17.72
N PRO A 186 -10.54 -5.37 -18.17
CA PRO A 186 -11.94 -5.38 -18.59
C PRO A 186 -12.94 -5.20 -17.44
N ARG A 187 -12.72 -5.86 -16.28
CA ARG A 187 -13.63 -5.76 -15.14
C ARG A 187 -13.64 -4.34 -14.57
N LEU A 188 -12.47 -3.69 -14.58
CA LEU A 188 -12.36 -2.29 -14.17
C LEU A 188 -13.09 -1.37 -15.16
N ALA A 189 -12.98 -1.61 -16.46
CA ALA A 189 -13.68 -0.82 -17.49
C ALA A 189 -15.21 -0.92 -17.30
N ASP A 190 -15.73 -2.14 -17.09
CA ASP A 190 -17.15 -2.39 -16.85
C ASP A 190 -17.63 -1.69 -15.56
N ALA A 191 -16.87 -1.80 -14.48
CA ALA A 191 -17.19 -1.13 -13.21
C ALA A 191 -17.23 0.39 -13.38
N VAL A 192 -16.24 0.99 -14.04
CA VAL A 192 -16.21 2.43 -14.31
C VAL A 192 -17.37 2.86 -15.20
N GLY A 193 -17.76 2.06 -16.19
CA GLY A 193 -18.93 2.31 -17.03
C GLY A 193 -20.23 2.32 -16.23
N TRP A 194 -20.42 1.32 -15.36
CA TRP A 194 -21.60 1.20 -14.50
C TRP A 194 -21.72 2.37 -13.52
N TYR A 195 -20.65 2.67 -12.79
CA TYR A 195 -20.62 3.81 -11.86
C TYR A 195 -20.71 5.15 -12.61
N GLY A 196 -20.10 5.26 -13.79
CA GLY A 196 -20.17 6.44 -14.65
C GLY A 196 -21.60 6.78 -15.06
N ALA A 197 -22.38 5.79 -15.49
CA ALA A 197 -23.79 5.97 -15.83
C ALA A 197 -24.60 6.53 -14.64
N SER A 198 -24.31 6.07 -13.41
CA SER A 198 -25.01 6.54 -12.20
C SER A 198 -24.77 8.01 -11.85
N VAL A 199 -23.64 8.59 -12.30
CA VAL A 199 -23.26 9.99 -12.04
C VAL A 199 -23.40 10.90 -13.27
N GLY A 200 -23.92 10.35 -14.38
CA GLY A 200 -24.12 11.06 -15.64
C GLY A 200 -22.81 11.39 -16.36
N MET A 201 -21.88 10.43 -16.41
CA MET A 201 -20.64 10.48 -17.21
C MET A 201 -20.91 10.15 -18.68
#